data_AF-A0A317ZA83-F1
#
_entry.id   AF-A0A317ZA83-F1
#
_cell.length_a   1.000
_cell.length_b   1.000
_cell.length_c   1.000
_cell.angle_alpha   90.00
_cell.angle_beta   90.00
_cell.angle_gamma   90.00
#
_symmetry.space_group_name_H-M   'P 1'
#
loop_
_entity.id
_entity.type
_entity.pdbx_description
1 polymer ?
#
loop_
_entity_poly.entity_id
_entity_poly.type
_entity_poly.pdbx_seq_one_letter_code
_entity_poly.pdbx_strand_id
1 'polypeptide(L)'
;MKQKGFEQLLEETHAKVTQLDQPLAVIDTMLTLDGKIPLEIARQSLNFEQWAIYQHLAHGTCLFTDEKPSDSEHVISFGMSAYGRLHLGPSFNDDYTQIWGYVTLTTEAMTEIEQLTTRLHTEEMLRYQSEVVPFFQRLEPQEVIEVIDAIKEKVDFMAPVLLYYNSHTYTTFYHYNNLLKSLEGDTTHFLLDELAEKNKDTWTKDERIVIFNLYTLLQSGPPARGEEVNGVHFSLHYLSHYLEEKLAVYQEMTDTPSKPVPKSLLAKSRLICQLREKVAENYVIYRKINGLNLHKQEQFLNQQEVGLYRDEAMENELAQILGMASEQTYYDAFLNDIAQHPDMTT
;
A
#
# COMPACT_ATOMS: atom_id res chain seq x y z
N MET A 1 13.33 -16.16 -14.81
CA MET A 1 12.53 -16.08 -13.56
C MET A 1 11.12 -16.52 -13.89
N LYS A 2 10.46 -17.37 -13.09
CA LYS A 2 9.17 -18.01 -13.45
C LYS A 2 8.04 -16.97 -13.53
N GLN A 3 7.83 -16.40 -14.72
CA GLN A 3 6.71 -15.50 -15.06
C GLN A 3 5.33 -16.10 -14.69
N LYS A 4 5.23 -17.43 -14.69
CA LYS A 4 4.01 -18.18 -14.40
C LYS A 4 3.49 -18.13 -12.96
N GLY A 5 4.27 -17.65 -11.98
CA GLY A 5 3.90 -17.80 -10.57
C GLY A 5 2.62 -17.02 -10.18
N PHE A 6 2.58 -15.73 -10.51
CA PHE A 6 1.42 -14.88 -10.18
C PHE A 6 0.27 -15.08 -11.16
N GLU A 7 0.57 -15.27 -12.46
CA GLU A 7 -0.44 -15.60 -13.48
C GLU A 7 -1.21 -16.89 -13.10
N GLN A 8 -0.49 -17.94 -12.71
CA GLN A 8 -1.11 -19.19 -12.24
C GLN A 8 -1.98 -18.96 -10.99
N LEU A 9 -1.56 -18.10 -10.07
CA LEU A 9 -2.37 -17.74 -8.91
C LEU A 9 -3.69 -17.07 -9.31
N LEU A 10 -3.66 -16.18 -10.31
CA LEU A 10 -4.87 -15.54 -10.84
C LEU A 10 -5.77 -16.56 -11.54
N GLU A 11 -5.22 -17.49 -12.32
CA GLU A 11 -5.96 -18.60 -12.94
C GLU A 11 -6.62 -19.51 -11.91
N GLU A 12 -5.89 -19.91 -10.86
CA GLU A 12 -6.41 -20.72 -9.75
C GLU A 12 -7.53 -20.00 -9.00
N THR A 13 -7.35 -18.69 -8.76
CA THR A 13 -8.36 -17.84 -8.11
C THR A 13 -9.61 -17.74 -8.99
N HIS A 14 -9.45 -17.51 -10.30
CA HIS A 14 -10.55 -17.46 -11.26
C HIS A 14 -11.33 -18.80 -11.30
N ALA A 15 -10.62 -19.93 -11.38
CA ALA A 15 -11.21 -21.25 -11.36
C ALA A 15 -12.00 -21.52 -10.07
N LYS A 16 -11.55 -21.00 -8.93
CA LYS A 16 -12.26 -21.12 -7.66
C LYS A 16 -13.52 -20.26 -7.61
N VAL A 17 -13.44 -18.99 -8.00
CA VAL A 17 -14.58 -18.08 -7.88
C VAL A 17 -15.74 -18.46 -8.79
N THR A 18 -15.47 -19.05 -9.96
CA THR A 18 -16.53 -19.55 -10.86
C THR A 18 -17.37 -20.69 -10.27
N GLN A 19 -16.93 -21.30 -9.17
CA GLN A 19 -17.67 -22.32 -8.43
C GLN A 19 -18.46 -21.77 -7.23
N LEU A 20 -18.44 -20.45 -7.01
CA LEU A 20 -19.11 -19.79 -5.89
C LEU A 20 -20.39 -19.11 -6.36
N ASP A 21 -21.49 -19.33 -5.63
CA ASP A 21 -22.80 -18.74 -5.96
C ASP A 21 -23.03 -17.37 -5.30
N GLN A 22 -22.38 -17.10 -4.17
CA GLN A 22 -22.60 -15.90 -3.36
C GLN A 22 -21.65 -14.77 -3.78
N PRO A 23 -22.13 -13.60 -4.26
CA PRO A 23 -21.28 -12.52 -4.74
C PRO A 23 -20.27 -12.01 -3.70
N LEU A 24 -20.67 -11.92 -2.44
CA LEU A 24 -19.75 -11.53 -1.37
C LEU A 24 -18.58 -12.52 -1.22
N ALA A 25 -18.84 -13.82 -1.31
CA ALA A 25 -17.80 -14.85 -1.24
C ALA A 25 -16.88 -14.82 -2.47
N VAL A 26 -17.44 -14.55 -3.66
CA VAL A 26 -16.67 -14.32 -4.89
C VAL A 26 -15.69 -13.16 -4.69
N ILE A 27 -16.20 -12.00 -4.29
CA ILE A 27 -15.39 -10.80 -4.13
C ILE A 27 -14.38 -10.92 -2.98
N ASP A 28 -14.75 -11.55 -1.85
CA ASP A 28 -13.81 -11.84 -0.76
C ASP A 28 -12.67 -12.76 -1.21
N THR A 29 -12.98 -13.78 -2.01
CA THR A 29 -11.97 -14.70 -2.57
C THR A 29 -11.04 -13.97 -3.54
N MET A 30 -11.58 -13.08 -4.38
CA MET A 30 -10.77 -12.24 -5.28
C MET A 30 -9.86 -11.28 -4.50
N LEU A 31 -10.43 -10.50 -3.56
CA LEU A 31 -9.71 -9.53 -2.73
C LEU A 31 -8.54 -10.18 -1.98
N THR A 32 -8.77 -11.37 -1.45
CA THR A 32 -7.78 -12.06 -0.62
C THR A 32 -6.82 -12.93 -1.42
N LEU A 33 -6.94 -12.98 -2.75
CA LEU A 33 -6.24 -13.95 -3.62
C LEU A 33 -6.34 -15.38 -3.06
N ASP A 34 -7.57 -15.76 -2.74
CA ASP A 34 -7.94 -16.99 -2.06
C ASP A 34 -7.26 -17.14 -0.67
N GLY A 35 -7.53 -16.18 0.23
CA GLY A 35 -7.10 -16.20 1.63
C GLY A 35 -5.62 -15.90 1.88
N LYS A 36 -4.84 -15.56 0.85
CA LYS A 36 -3.40 -15.28 0.96
C LYS A 36 -3.10 -13.86 1.41
N ILE A 37 -4.05 -12.95 1.27
CA ILE A 37 -4.03 -11.59 1.84
C ILE A 37 -5.11 -11.52 2.92
N PRO A 38 -4.80 -11.05 4.15
CA PRO A 38 -5.81 -10.82 5.17
C PRO A 38 -6.94 -9.91 4.66
N LEU A 39 -8.19 -10.32 4.87
CA LEU A 39 -9.35 -9.60 4.35
C LEU A 39 -9.43 -8.15 4.84
N GLU A 40 -9.00 -7.89 6.07
CA GLU A 40 -8.94 -6.54 6.65
C GLU A 40 -8.02 -5.60 5.85
N ILE A 41 -6.88 -6.12 5.36
CA ILE A 41 -5.94 -5.38 4.52
C ILE A 41 -6.49 -5.28 3.10
N ALA A 42 -7.00 -6.39 2.54
CA ALA A 42 -7.49 -6.44 1.18
C ALA A 42 -8.66 -5.47 0.92
N ARG A 43 -9.58 -5.31 1.88
CA ARG A 43 -10.69 -4.36 1.80
C ARG A 43 -10.24 -2.91 1.69
N GLN A 44 -9.04 -2.57 2.18
CA GLN A 44 -8.50 -1.21 2.08
C GLN A 44 -8.13 -0.85 0.63
N SER A 45 -8.03 -1.83 -0.29
CA SER A 45 -7.82 -1.59 -1.73
C SER A 45 -9.01 -0.95 -2.43
N LEU A 46 -10.21 -1.08 -1.86
CA LEU A 46 -11.46 -0.63 -2.46
C LEU A 46 -11.55 0.90 -2.42
N ASN A 47 -11.83 1.50 -3.58
CA ASN A 47 -12.19 2.92 -3.62
C ASN A 47 -13.57 3.17 -3.00
N PHE A 48 -14.03 4.43 -2.90
CA PHE A 48 -15.29 4.73 -2.22
C PHE A 48 -16.52 4.10 -2.86
N GLU A 49 -16.60 4.09 -4.19
CA GLU A 49 -17.68 3.43 -4.93
C GLU A 49 -17.61 1.92 -4.76
N GLN A 50 -16.42 1.33 -4.91
CA GLN A 50 -16.18 -0.09 -4.74
C GLN A 50 -16.51 -0.57 -3.32
N TRP A 51 -16.15 0.22 -2.32
CA TRP A 51 -16.51 -0.02 -0.92
C TRP A 51 -18.02 0.05 -0.72
N ALA A 52 -18.69 1.05 -1.32
CA ALA A 52 -20.14 1.14 -1.25
C ALA A 52 -20.80 -0.10 -1.87
N ILE A 53 -20.40 -0.49 -3.09
CA ILE A 53 -20.92 -1.70 -3.74
C ILE A 53 -20.67 -2.94 -2.87
N TYR A 54 -19.45 -3.08 -2.32
CA TYR A 54 -19.05 -4.20 -1.49
C TYR A 54 -20.02 -4.45 -0.33
N GLN A 55 -20.55 -3.39 0.30
CA GLN A 55 -21.50 -3.50 1.40
C GLN A 55 -22.87 -4.08 1.01
N HIS A 56 -23.23 -4.08 -0.27
CA HIS A 56 -24.53 -4.55 -0.76
C HIS A 56 -24.45 -5.88 -1.54
N LEU A 57 -23.26 -6.48 -1.67
CA LEU A 57 -23.05 -7.72 -2.44
C LEU A 57 -23.82 -8.93 -1.92
N ALA A 58 -24.15 -8.97 -0.62
CA ALA A 58 -24.91 -10.06 -0.01
C ALA A 58 -26.34 -10.22 -0.59
N HIS A 59 -26.84 -9.20 -1.29
CA HIS A 59 -28.17 -9.20 -1.92
C HIS A 59 -28.12 -9.34 -3.45
N GLY A 60 -26.93 -9.52 -4.02
CA GLY A 60 -26.74 -9.61 -5.46
C GLY A 60 -26.86 -11.02 -6.02
N THR A 61 -26.85 -11.11 -7.36
CA THR A 61 -26.68 -12.37 -8.10
C THR A 61 -25.45 -12.29 -8.99
N CYS A 62 -24.59 -13.30 -8.93
CA CYS A 62 -23.34 -13.36 -9.70
C CYS A 62 -23.55 -14.05 -11.06
N LEU A 63 -22.94 -13.51 -12.11
CA LEU A 63 -22.97 -14.03 -13.47
C LEU A 63 -21.55 -14.02 -14.05
N PHE A 64 -20.98 -15.19 -14.32
CA PHE A 64 -19.66 -15.32 -14.95
C PHE A 64 -19.83 -15.36 -16.47
N THR A 65 -19.56 -14.24 -17.13
CA THR A 65 -19.62 -14.12 -18.59
C THR A 65 -18.78 -12.93 -19.04
N ASP A 66 -18.26 -12.99 -20.27
CA ASP A 66 -17.52 -11.89 -20.90
C ASP A 66 -18.48 -10.90 -21.59
N GLU A 67 -19.74 -11.30 -21.80
CA GLU A 67 -20.74 -10.46 -22.46
C GLU A 67 -21.50 -9.60 -21.45
N LYS A 68 -21.43 -8.28 -21.61
CA LYS A 68 -22.17 -7.35 -20.76
C LYS A 68 -23.69 -7.63 -20.86
N PRO A 69 -24.37 -7.89 -19.72
CA PRO A 69 -25.81 -8.06 -19.71
C PRO A 69 -26.54 -6.85 -20.30
N SER A 70 -27.68 -7.11 -20.94
CA SER A 70 -28.48 -6.09 -21.65
C SER A 70 -29.12 -5.03 -20.74
N ASP A 71 -29.30 -5.34 -19.46
CA ASP A 71 -29.77 -4.38 -18.45
C ASP A 71 -28.57 -3.72 -17.76
N SER A 72 -28.12 -2.58 -18.28
CA SER A 72 -26.88 -1.94 -17.81
C SER A 72 -27.03 -1.13 -16.53
N GLU A 73 -28.26 -0.79 -16.09
CA GLU A 73 -28.49 0.13 -14.96
C GLU A 73 -28.34 -0.54 -13.59
N HIS A 74 -28.43 -1.87 -13.55
CA HIS A 74 -28.40 -2.66 -12.31
C HIS A 74 -27.25 -3.65 -12.27
N VAL A 75 -26.32 -3.51 -13.20
CA VAL A 75 -25.24 -4.47 -13.42
C VAL A 75 -23.90 -3.84 -13.12
N ILE A 76 -23.23 -4.43 -12.15
CA ILE A 76 -21.88 -4.09 -11.75
C ILE A 76 -20.93 -5.11 -12.36
N SER A 77 -19.91 -4.66 -13.08
CA SER A 77 -18.83 -5.52 -13.56
C SER A 77 -17.87 -5.80 -12.40
N PHE A 78 -17.27 -6.99 -12.38
CA PHE A 78 -16.11 -7.28 -11.53
C PHE A 78 -15.01 -7.99 -12.32
N GLY A 79 -13.77 -7.72 -11.93
CA GLY A 79 -12.60 -8.18 -12.67
C GLY A 79 -11.32 -7.93 -11.89
N MET A 80 -10.20 -8.34 -12.45
CA MET A 80 -8.91 -8.20 -11.78
C MET A 80 -7.82 -7.81 -12.77
N SER A 81 -6.93 -6.93 -12.31
CA SER A 81 -5.73 -6.59 -13.06
C SER A 81 -4.69 -7.71 -13.03
N ALA A 82 -3.78 -7.71 -14.00
CA ALA A 82 -2.66 -8.65 -14.08
C ALA A 82 -1.72 -8.60 -12.86
N TYR A 83 -1.77 -7.51 -12.08
CA TYR A 83 -1.05 -7.32 -10.82
C TYR A 83 -1.95 -7.51 -9.58
N GLY A 84 -3.16 -8.07 -9.73
CA GLY A 84 -4.00 -8.54 -8.63
C GLY A 84 -4.90 -7.49 -7.98
N ARG A 85 -5.13 -6.35 -8.64
CA ARG A 85 -6.09 -5.35 -8.14
C ARG A 85 -7.50 -5.76 -8.53
N LEU A 86 -8.42 -5.83 -7.55
CA LEU A 86 -9.85 -5.99 -7.83
C LEU A 86 -10.41 -4.70 -8.44
N HIS A 87 -11.23 -4.87 -9.47
CA HIS A 87 -12.09 -3.84 -10.02
C HIS A 87 -13.55 -4.23 -9.84
N LEU A 88 -14.35 -3.27 -9.37
CA LEU A 88 -15.79 -3.38 -9.17
C LEU A 88 -16.43 -2.04 -9.58
N GLY A 89 -17.44 -2.07 -10.46
CA GLY A 89 -18.09 -0.83 -10.92
C GLY A 89 -18.88 -1.00 -12.22
N PRO A 90 -19.57 0.05 -12.68
CA PRO A 90 -20.44 -0.01 -13.87
C PRO A 90 -19.66 -0.30 -15.17
N SER A 91 -18.39 0.11 -15.21
CA SER A 91 -17.42 -0.23 -16.24
C SER A 91 -16.00 0.10 -15.77
N PHE A 92 -15.05 -0.72 -16.14
CA PHE A 92 -13.62 -0.40 -16.09
C PHE A 92 -12.98 -1.00 -17.34
N ASN A 93 -12.03 -0.27 -17.92
CA ASN A 93 -11.27 -0.72 -19.06
C ASN A 93 -9.87 -0.16 -18.89
N ASP A 94 -8.93 -1.03 -18.56
CA ASP A 94 -7.51 -0.76 -18.60
C ASP A 94 -6.81 -1.94 -19.29
N ASP A 95 -5.65 -1.68 -19.88
CA ASP A 95 -4.95 -2.65 -20.73
C ASP A 95 -4.50 -3.92 -20.00
N TYR A 96 -4.56 -3.92 -18.65
CA TYR A 96 -4.11 -5.01 -17.81
C TYR A 96 -5.23 -5.68 -17.03
N THR A 97 -6.49 -5.27 -17.21
CA THR A 97 -7.62 -5.76 -16.43
C THR A 97 -8.54 -6.65 -17.25
N GLN A 98 -8.82 -7.83 -16.70
CA GLN A 98 -9.78 -8.76 -17.25
C GLN A 98 -11.08 -8.70 -16.47
N ILE A 99 -12.21 -8.57 -17.18
CA ILE A 99 -13.55 -8.76 -16.60
C ILE A 99 -13.75 -10.25 -16.35
N TRP A 100 -14.20 -10.61 -15.16
CA TRP A 100 -14.47 -12.00 -14.76
C TRP A 100 -15.98 -12.28 -14.68
N GLY A 101 -16.78 -11.23 -14.57
CA GLY A 101 -18.22 -11.36 -14.60
C GLY A 101 -18.94 -10.11 -14.10
N TYR A 102 -20.19 -10.33 -13.70
CA TYR A 102 -21.13 -9.29 -13.35
C TYR A 102 -21.92 -9.66 -12.08
N VAL A 103 -22.28 -8.65 -11.30
CA VAL A 103 -23.24 -8.74 -10.20
C VAL A 103 -24.45 -7.89 -10.55
N THR A 104 -25.64 -8.50 -10.50
CA THR A 104 -26.90 -7.76 -10.58
C THR A 104 -27.38 -7.38 -9.18
N LEU A 105 -27.71 -6.11 -8.97
CA LEU A 105 -28.22 -5.56 -7.72
C LEU A 105 -29.63 -4.98 -7.90
N THR A 106 -30.35 -4.78 -6.79
CA THR A 106 -31.67 -4.14 -6.84
C THR A 106 -31.55 -2.63 -7.04
N THR A 107 -32.60 -1.99 -7.55
CA THR A 107 -32.67 -0.53 -7.66
C THR A 107 -32.49 0.18 -6.30
N GLU A 108 -32.99 -0.43 -5.22
CA GLU A 108 -32.80 0.06 -3.85
C GLU A 108 -31.32 0.06 -3.45
N ALA A 109 -30.62 -1.07 -3.65
CA ALA A 109 -29.19 -1.17 -3.38
C ALA A 109 -28.38 -0.17 -4.22
N MET A 110 -28.70 -0.02 -5.50
CA MET A 110 -28.04 0.97 -6.37
C MET A 110 -28.21 2.41 -5.84
N THR A 111 -29.39 2.74 -5.32
CA THR A 111 -29.67 4.05 -4.72
C THR A 111 -28.86 4.26 -3.43
N GLU A 112 -28.78 3.24 -2.58
CA GLU A 112 -27.98 3.30 -1.33
C GLU A 112 -26.47 3.43 -1.63
N ILE A 113 -25.97 2.72 -2.65
CA ILE A 113 -24.59 2.82 -3.14
C ILE A 113 -24.27 4.25 -3.59
N GLU A 114 -25.14 4.87 -4.39
CA GLU A 114 -24.94 6.23 -4.88
C GLU A 114 -24.90 7.25 -3.72
N GLN A 115 -25.82 7.10 -2.75
CA GLN A 115 -25.87 7.96 -1.55
C GLN A 115 -24.61 7.83 -0.70
N LEU A 116 -24.17 6.59 -0.44
CA LEU A 116 -22.96 6.31 0.33
C LEU A 116 -21.71 6.84 -0.37
N THR A 117 -21.59 6.60 -1.67
CA THR A 117 -20.48 7.08 -2.50
C THR A 117 -20.40 8.60 -2.49
N THR A 118 -21.54 9.28 -2.66
CA THR A 118 -21.64 10.75 -2.60
C THR A 118 -21.21 11.30 -1.23
N ARG A 119 -21.64 10.66 -0.14
CA ARG A 119 -21.25 11.04 1.22
C ARG A 119 -19.74 10.92 1.42
N LEU A 120 -19.14 9.78 1.05
CA LEU A 120 -17.70 9.53 1.19
C LEU A 120 -16.87 10.52 0.36
N HIS A 121 -17.27 10.79 -0.88
CA HIS A 121 -16.63 11.83 -1.68
C HIS A 121 -16.77 13.23 -1.08
N THR A 122 -17.90 13.54 -0.46
CA THR A 122 -18.08 14.83 0.23
C THR A 122 -17.12 14.98 1.40
N GLU A 123 -16.96 13.93 2.21
CA GLU A 123 -15.99 13.90 3.32
C GLU A 123 -14.54 14.04 2.83
N GLU A 124 -14.18 13.34 1.75
CA GLU A 124 -12.88 13.46 1.10
C GLU A 124 -12.64 14.90 0.59
N MET A 125 -13.66 15.51 -0.02
CA MET A 125 -13.58 16.89 -0.51
C MET A 125 -13.41 17.90 0.62
N LEU A 126 -14.04 17.71 1.78
CA LEU A 126 -13.81 18.56 2.94
C LEU A 126 -12.34 18.52 3.38
N ARG A 127 -11.73 17.33 3.41
CA ARG A 127 -10.30 17.16 3.72
C ARG A 127 -9.40 17.79 2.66
N TYR A 128 -9.76 17.63 1.37
CA TYR A 128 -9.04 18.28 0.27
C TYR A 128 -9.00 19.80 0.45
N GLN A 129 -10.14 20.41 0.80
CA GLN A 129 -10.22 21.85 1.04
C GLN A 129 -9.49 22.31 2.30
N SER A 130 -9.43 21.49 3.35
CA SER A 130 -8.78 21.87 4.61
C SER A 130 -7.28 21.61 4.66
N GLU A 131 -6.79 20.58 3.96
CA GLU A 131 -5.40 20.13 4.02
C GLU A 131 -4.64 20.41 2.72
N VAL A 132 -5.17 19.94 1.59
CA VAL A 132 -4.44 19.92 0.31
C VAL A 132 -4.40 21.29 -0.35
N VAL A 133 -5.55 21.97 -0.43
CA VAL A 133 -5.62 23.32 -1.03
C VAL A 133 -4.72 24.31 -0.30
N PRO A 134 -4.76 24.45 1.05
CA PRO A 134 -3.89 25.38 1.75
C PRO A 134 -2.42 24.96 1.72
N PHE A 135 -2.11 23.67 1.56
CA PHE A 135 -0.73 23.22 1.38
C PHE A 135 -0.15 23.78 0.08
N PHE A 136 -0.76 23.49 -1.07
CA PHE A 136 -0.25 23.96 -2.37
C PHE A 136 -0.36 25.48 -2.59
N GLN A 137 -1.34 26.14 -1.98
CA GLN A 137 -1.47 27.61 -2.06
C GLN A 137 -0.30 28.35 -1.41
N ARG A 138 0.36 27.73 -0.42
CA ARG A 138 1.49 28.34 0.30
C ARG A 138 2.84 28.07 -0.36
N LEU A 139 2.90 27.12 -1.29
CA LEU A 139 4.14 26.73 -1.95
C LEU A 139 4.39 27.61 -3.18
N GLU A 140 5.56 28.21 -3.22
CA GLU A 140 6.12 28.78 -4.43
C GLU A 140 6.54 27.68 -5.42
N PRO A 141 6.69 27.99 -6.73
CA PRO A 141 7.02 26.99 -7.73
C PRO A 141 8.25 26.14 -7.40
N GLN A 142 9.30 26.73 -6.82
CA GLN A 142 10.50 26.01 -6.43
C GLN A 142 10.26 25.04 -5.26
N GLU A 143 9.43 25.42 -4.29
CA GLU A 143 9.09 24.57 -3.14
C GLU A 143 8.24 23.36 -3.57
N VAL A 144 7.46 23.49 -4.65
CA VAL A 144 6.76 22.34 -5.25
C VAL A 144 7.75 21.34 -5.84
N ILE A 145 8.79 21.83 -6.51
CA ILE A 145 9.84 20.96 -7.06
C ILE A 145 10.56 20.25 -5.90
N GLU A 146 10.89 20.96 -4.82
CA GLU A 146 11.48 20.35 -3.61
C GLU A 146 10.59 19.27 -2.99
N VAL A 147 9.26 19.46 -2.98
CA VAL A 147 8.30 18.44 -2.54
C VAL A 147 8.38 17.20 -3.43
N ILE A 148 8.40 17.38 -4.75
CA ILE A 148 8.50 16.26 -5.70
C ILE A 148 9.85 15.55 -5.55
N ASP A 149 10.96 16.28 -5.51
CA ASP A 149 12.30 15.71 -5.38
C ASP A 149 12.44 14.91 -4.08
N ALA A 150 11.88 15.41 -2.97
CA ALA A 150 11.84 14.67 -1.70
C ALA A 150 11.04 13.36 -1.79
N ILE A 151 9.98 13.32 -2.61
CA ILE A 151 9.26 12.07 -2.90
C ILE A 151 10.14 11.16 -3.77
N LYS A 152 10.68 11.68 -4.88
CA LYS A 152 11.50 10.91 -5.83
C LYS A 152 12.68 10.24 -5.13
N GLU A 153 13.43 10.99 -4.32
CA GLU A 153 14.58 10.46 -3.57
C GLU A 153 14.17 9.25 -2.72
N LYS A 154 13.07 9.36 -1.96
CA LYS A 154 12.61 8.24 -1.11
C LYS A 154 12.05 7.09 -1.94
N VAL A 155 11.37 7.36 -3.05
CA VAL A 155 10.81 6.35 -3.95
C VAL A 155 11.91 5.54 -4.66
N ASP A 156 13.03 6.19 -5.00
CA ASP A 156 14.17 5.53 -5.66
C ASP A 156 14.87 4.51 -4.73
N PHE A 157 14.86 4.74 -3.41
CA PHE A 157 15.49 3.87 -2.41
C PHE A 157 14.53 2.90 -1.70
N MET A 158 13.27 2.81 -2.12
CA MET A 158 12.31 1.86 -1.55
C MET A 158 12.08 0.68 -2.48
N ALA A 159 11.64 -0.45 -1.91
CA ALA A 159 11.10 -1.51 -2.75
C ALA A 159 9.82 -1.03 -3.46
N PRO A 160 9.36 -1.74 -4.49
CA PRO A 160 8.26 -1.28 -5.31
C PRO A 160 7.00 -0.90 -4.51
N VAL A 161 6.38 0.22 -4.91
CA VAL A 161 5.10 0.67 -4.37
C VAL A 161 3.95 0.42 -5.33
N LEU A 162 2.76 0.15 -4.79
CA LEU A 162 1.53 -0.12 -5.53
C LEU A 162 0.39 0.65 -4.88
N LEU A 163 0.09 1.84 -5.38
CA LEU A 163 -0.84 2.79 -4.77
C LEU A 163 -2.08 2.94 -5.63
N TYR A 164 -3.26 2.82 -5.04
CA TYR A 164 -4.51 3.01 -5.78
C TYR A 164 -5.14 4.34 -5.41
N TYR A 165 -5.63 5.07 -6.40
CA TYR A 165 -6.48 6.24 -6.14
C TYR A 165 -7.57 6.32 -7.20
N ASN A 166 -8.84 6.22 -6.76
CA ASN A 166 -10.00 6.04 -7.63
C ASN A 166 -9.79 4.88 -8.62
N SER A 167 -9.85 5.14 -9.92
CA SER A 167 -9.62 4.15 -10.99
C SER A 167 -8.15 3.99 -11.38
N HIS A 168 -7.24 4.80 -10.82
CA HIS A 168 -5.83 4.82 -11.23
C HIS A 168 -4.96 3.99 -10.28
N THR A 169 -3.91 3.40 -10.83
CA THR A 169 -2.82 2.76 -10.10
C THR A 169 -1.55 3.56 -10.35
N TYR A 170 -0.89 4.00 -9.29
CA TYR A 170 0.42 4.66 -9.32
C TYR A 170 1.44 3.74 -8.69
N THR A 171 2.46 3.34 -9.46
CA THR A 171 3.32 2.24 -9.05
C THR A 171 4.73 2.34 -9.59
N THR A 172 5.67 1.73 -8.87
CA THR A 172 7.05 1.42 -9.34
C THR A 172 7.25 -0.07 -9.57
N PHE A 173 6.15 -0.82 -9.72
CA PHE A 173 6.18 -2.28 -9.82
C PHE A 173 6.61 -2.77 -11.21
N TYR A 174 7.93 -2.84 -11.40
CA TYR A 174 8.59 -3.39 -12.58
C TYR A 174 8.00 -2.82 -13.88
N HIS A 175 7.66 -3.68 -14.86
CA HIS A 175 7.06 -3.26 -16.13
C HIS A 175 5.80 -2.37 -16.02
N TYR A 176 5.05 -2.42 -14.91
CA TYR A 176 3.87 -1.56 -14.72
C TYR A 176 4.21 -0.16 -14.18
N ASN A 177 5.49 0.12 -13.89
CA ASN A 177 5.92 1.38 -13.34
C ASN A 177 5.44 2.57 -14.20
N ASN A 178 4.74 3.48 -13.55
CA ASN A 178 4.27 4.75 -14.12
C ASN A 178 4.47 5.92 -13.14
N LEU A 179 5.21 5.70 -12.05
CA LEU A 179 5.41 6.69 -11.01
C LEU A 179 6.72 7.45 -11.18
N LEU A 180 7.82 6.75 -11.51
CA LEU A 180 9.17 7.32 -11.51
C LEU A 180 10.02 6.80 -12.69
N LYS A 181 10.54 7.71 -13.52
CA LYS A 181 11.26 7.40 -14.76
C LYS A 181 12.65 6.78 -14.56
N SER A 182 13.29 6.98 -13.40
CA SER A 182 14.61 6.37 -13.11
C SER A 182 14.54 4.84 -12.99
N LEU A 183 13.35 4.29 -12.78
CA LEU A 183 13.10 2.86 -12.63
C LEU A 183 12.57 2.25 -13.94
N GLU A 184 12.77 0.95 -14.12
CA GLU A 184 12.24 0.20 -15.28
C GLU A 184 10.71 0.33 -15.35
N GLY A 185 10.15 0.55 -16.55
CA GLY A 185 8.71 0.65 -16.81
C GLY A 185 8.42 0.69 -18.30
N ASP A 186 7.27 0.14 -18.71
CA ASP A 186 6.84 0.07 -20.12
C ASP A 186 5.82 1.16 -20.45
N THR A 187 6.23 2.42 -20.25
CA THR A 187 5.39 3.59 -20.53
C THR A 187 6.24 4.81 -20.85
N THR A 188 5.63 5.80 -21.50
CA THR A 188 6.22 7.15 -21.67
C THR A 188 5.74 8.12 -20.61
N HIS A 189 4.81 7.72 -19.75
CA HIS A 189 4.15 8.57 -18.75
C HIS A 189 4.60 8.21 -17.34
N PHE A 190 5.36 9.11 -16.72
CA PHE A 190 5.85 8.96 -15.35
C PHE A 190 5.39 10.14 -14.50
N LEU A 191 4.48 9.89 -13.55
CA LEU A 191 3.78 10.95 -12.82
C LEU A 191 4.74 11.96 -12.18
N LEU A 192 5.74 11.51 -11.40
CA LEU A 192 6.60 12.43 -10.65
C LEU A 192 7.48 13.28 -11.57
N ASP A 193 7.96 12.71 -12.67
CA ASP A 193 8.78 13.43 -13.65
C ASP A 193 7.93 14.43 -14.44
N GLU A 194 6.73 14.05 -14.87
CA GLU A 194 5.83 14.96 -15.58
C GLU A 194 5.36 16.13 -14.70
N LEU A 195 5.01 15.85 -13.44
CA LEU A 195 4.55 16.89 -12.52
C LEU A 195 5.67 17.87 -12.15
N ALA A 196 6.93 17.43 -12.14
CA ALA A 196 8.08 18.31 -11.90
C ALA A 196 8.25 19.38 -13.00
N GLU A 197 7.81 19.10 -14.21
CA GLU A 197 7.88 20.02 -15.36
C GLU A 197 6.59 20.84 -15.55
N LYS A 198 5.46 20.37 -15.01
CA LYS A 198 4.14 21.02 -15.14
C LYS A 198 3.93 22.11 -14.07
N ASN A 199 3.20 23.16 -14.43
CA ASN A 199 2.73 24.14 -13.46
C ASN A 199 1.72 23.49 -12.48
N LYS A 200 1.96 23.60 -11.17
CA LYS A 200 1.06 23.07 -10.11
C LYS A 200 -0.40 23.51 -10.24
N ASP A 201 -0.64 24.67 -10.83
CA ASP A 201 -1.98 25.25 -10.98
C ASP A 201 -2.80 24.51 -12.05
N THR A 202 -2.14 23.76 -12.95
CA THR A 202 -2.78 22.91 -13.96
C THR A 202 -2.92 21.46 -13.52
N TRP A 203 -2.37 21.08 -12.36
CA TRP A 203 -2.51 19.72 -11.85
C TRP A 203 -3.98 19.45 -11.53
N THR A 204 -4.42 18.26 -11.88
CA THR A 204 -5.71 17.72 -11.49
C THR A 204 -5.80 17.58 -9.97
N LYS A 205 -7.03 17.47 -9.47
CA LYS A 205 -7.29 17.21 -8.06
C LYS A 205 -6.64 15.91 -7.59
N ASP A 206 -6.72 14.86 -8.41
CA ASP A 206 -6.21 13.53 -8.09
C ASP A 206 -4.68 13.54 -7.98
N GLU A 207 -4.00 14.21 -8.92
CA GLU A 207 -2.54 14.43 -8.86
C GLU A 207 -2.12 15.17 -7.58
N ARG A 208 -2.83 16.25 -7.21
CA ARG A 208 -2.55 16.99 -5.96
C ARG A 208 -2.74 16.12 -4.72
N ILE A 209 -3.78 15.29 -4.68
CA ILE A 209 -4.04 14.39 -3.55
C ILE A 209 -2.94 13.35 -3.44
N VAL A 210 -2.55 12.71 -4.55
CA VAL A 210 -1.48 11.70 -4.56
C VAL A 210 -0.16 12.30 -4.10
N ILE A 211 0.24 13.47 -4.63
CA ILE A 211 1.49 14.14 -4.22
C ILE A 211 1.44 14.57 -2.76
N PHE A 212 0.33 15.16 -2.31
CA PHE A 212 0.17 15.53 -0.91
C PHE A 212 0.24 14.31 0.02
N ASN A 213 -0.43 13.21 -0.34
CA ASN A 213 -0.46 11.99 0.45
C ASN A 213 0.92 11.33 0.52
N LEU A 214 1.60 11.19 -0.61
CA LEU A 214 2.97 10.65 -0.68
C LEU A 214 3.93 11.49 0.17
N TYR A 215 3.97 12.80 -0.05
CA TYR A 215 4.83 13.68 0.71
C TYR A 215 4.54 13.56 2.22
N THR A 216 3.28 13.70 2.61
CA THR A 216 2.84 13.64 4.01
C THR A 216 3.17 12.29 4.66
N LEU A 217 2.93 11.17 3.99
CA LEU A 217 3.26 9.84 4.47
C LEU A 217 4.77 9.71 4.69
N LEU A 218 5.57 10.15 3.71
CA LEU A 218 7.02 10.03 3.75
C LEU A 218 7.69 10.95 4.77
N GLN A 219 6.99 11.98 5.27
CA GLN A 219 7.41 12.76 6.44
C GLN A 219 7.21 12.01 7.77
N SER A 220 6.49 10.89 7.79
CA SER A 220 6.16 10.14 9.02
C SER A 220 7.18 9.07 9.40
N GLY A 221 8.23 8.88 8.62
CA GLY A 221 9.24 7.86 8.91
C GLY A 221 10.18 7.53 7.74
N PRO A 222 10.80 6.34 7.77
CA PRO A 222 11.74 5.92 6.73
C PRO A 222 11.04 5.69 5.37
N PRO A 223 11.80 5.60 4.26
CA PRO A 223 11.23 5.34 2.92
C PRO A 223 10.27 4.15 2.87
N ALA A 224 10.55 3.10 3.65
CA ALA A 224 9.70 1.91 3.78
C ALA A 224 8.24 2.19 4.20
N ARG A 225 7.92 3.41 4.65
CA ARG A 225 6.55 3.84 4.92
C ARG A 225 5.66 3.80 3.68
N GLY A 226 6.21 4.04 2.49
CA GLY A 226 5.49 3.88 1.22
C GLY A 226 5.01 2.45 0.98
N GLU A 227 5.71 1.46 1.53
CA GLU A 227 5.39 0.04 1.37
C GLU A 227 4.30 -0.43 2.35
N GLU A 228 4.08 0.32 3.43
CA GLU A 228 2.98 0.06 4.39
C GLU A 228 1.60 0.43 3.82
N VAL A 229 1.58 1.11 2.67
CA VAL A 229 0.34 1.51 1.98
C VAL A 229 0.23 0.83 0.61
N ASN A 230 1.00 -0.23 0.37
CA ASN A 230 0.85 -1.03 -0.83
C ASN A 230 -0.48 -1.75 -0.87
N GLY A 231 -1.11 -1.74 -2.04
CA GLY A 231 -2.39 -2.39 -2.30
C GLY A 231 -3.59 -1.69 -1.66
N VAL A 232 -3.47 -0.43 -1.23
CA VAL A 232 -4.58 0.32 -0.59
C VAL A 232 -5.08 1.46 -1.49
N HIS A 233 -6.35 1.82 -1.32
CA HIS A 233 -6.91 3.06 -1.83
C HIS A 233 -6.37 4.25 -1.03
N PHE A 234 -5.29 4.84 -1.53
CA PHE A 234 -4.47 5.87 -0.89
C PHE A 234 -5.11 7.26 -0.93
N SER A 235 -6.32 7.35 -0.37
CA SER A 235 -7.12 8.56 -0.19
C SER A 235 -6.69 9.39 1.03
N LEU A 236 -7.15 10.64 1.12
CA LEU A 236 -6.97 11.48 2.32
C LEU A 236 -7.68 10.88 3.53
N HIS A 237 -8.84 10.25 3.32
CA HIS A 237 -9.54 9.49 4.36
C HIS A 237 -8.65 8.38 4.92
N TYR A 238 -8.09 7.54 4.04
CA TYR A 238 -7.17 6.48 4.45
C TYR A 238 -5.95 7.03 5.20
N LEU A 239 -5.28 8.05 4.62
CA LEU A 239 -4.09 8.63 5.24
C LEU A 239 -4.40 9.21 6.63
N SER A 240 -5.55 9.87 6.81
CA SER A 240 -5.96 10.37 8.12
C SER A 240 -6.07 9.25 9.15
N HIS A 241 -6.72 8.15 8.80
CA HIS A 241 -6.91 7.01 9.68
C HIS A 241 -5.57 6.33 10.00
N TYR A 242 -4.76 6.06 8.97
CA TYR A 242 -3.42 5.50 9.11
C TYR A 242 -2.54 6.29 10.09
N LEU A 243 -2.52 7.62 9.96
CA LEU A 243 -1.74 8.48 10.85
C LEU A 243 -2.31 8.50 12.27
N GLU A 244 -3.63 8.41 12.45
CA GLU A 244 -4.26 8.32 13.77
C GLU A 244 -3.91 7.02 14.49
N GLU A 245 -4.00 5.89 13.79
CA GLU A 245 -3.62 4.58 14.33
C GLU A 245 -2.13 4.51 14.67
N LYS A 246 -1.25 4.94 13.76
CA LYS A 246 0.20 4.98 14.00
C LYS A 246 0.56 5.88 15.19
N LEU A 247 -0.09 7.03 15.29
CA LEU A 247 0.14 7.94 16.39
C LEU A 247 -0.29 7.31 17.73
N ALA A 248 -1.46 6.67 17.78
CA ALA A 248 -1.93 5.99 18.97
C ALA A 248 -0.96 4.90 19.44
N VAL A 249 -0.50 4.03 18.52
CA VAL A 249 0.49 2.99 18.81
C VAL A 249 1.79 3.57 19.39
N TYR A 250 2.37 4.58 18.73
CA TYR A 250 3.63 5.15 19.22
C TYR A 250 3.48 5.93 20.53
N GLN A 251 2.32 6.56 20.77
CA GLN A 251 2.05 7.24 22.04
C GLN A 251 1.96 6.24 23.19
N GLU A 252 1.26 5.13 22.98
CA GLU A 252 1.17 4.02 23.95
C GLU A 252 2.56 3.46 24.26
N MET A 253 3.36 3.19 23.22
CA MET A 253 4.70 2.60 23.39
C MET A 253 5.73 3.51 24.06
N THR A 254 5.54 4.82 24.05
CA THR A 254 6.53 5.80 24.56
C THR A 254 6.14 6.43 25.88
N ASP A 255 5.03 6.00 26.50
CA ASP A 255 4.45 6.58 27.73
C ASP A 255 4.41 8.12 27.72
N THR A 256 4.35 8.71 26.52
CA THR A 256 4.45 10.17 26.38
C THR A 256 3.08 10.74 26.69
N PRO A 257 2.91 11.57 27.75
CA PRO A 257 1.62 12.15 28.06
C PRO A 257 1.11 12.91 26.85
N SER A 258 -0.18 12.74 26.56
CA SER A 258 -0.91 13.29 25.41
C SER A 258 -0.58 14.78 25.18
N LYS A 259 0.51 15.06 24.44
CA LYS A 259 0.69 16.36 23.79
C LYS A 259 -0.56 16.58 22.93
N PRO A 260 -1.03 17.83 22.78
CA PRO A 260 -2.17 18.09 21.91
C PRO A 260 -1.87 17.54 20.52
N VAL A 261 -2.66 16.57 20.09
CA VAL A 261 -2.51 15.93 18.79
C VAL A 261 -2.73 17.02 17.72
N PRO A 262 -1.77 17.23 16.80
CA PRO A 262 -1.95 18.20 15.74
C PRO A 262 -3.18 17.89 14.89
N LYS A 263 -3.88 18.93 14.44
CA LYS A 263 -5.05 18.75 13.58
C LYS A 263 -4.67 18.36 12.15
N SER A 264 -3.62 18.98 11.59
CA SER A 264 -3.24 18.76 10.19
C SER A 264 -2.48 17.44 10.00
N LEU A 265 -2.67 16.82 8.85
CA LEU A 265 -2.07 15.53 8.50
C LEU A 265 -0.54 15.64 8.45
N LEU A 266 0.00 16.69 7.84
CA LEU A 266 1.44 16.92 7.77
C LEU A 266 2.09 17.08 9.15
N ALA A 267 1.40 17.76 10.08
CA ALA A 267 1.92 17.92 11.44
C ALA A 267 1.83 16.60 12.24
N LYS A 268 0.77 15.81 12.06
CA LYS A 268 0.68 14.44 12.61
C LYS A 268 1.83 13.57 12.11
N SER A 269 2.12 13.56 10.81
CA SER A 269 3.25 12.82 10.23
C SER A 269 4.57 13.19 10.88
N ARG A 270 4.88 14.48 11.00
CA ARG A 270 6.13 14.92 11.65
C ARG A 270 6.23 14.48 13.11
N LEU A 271 5.11 14.52 13.85
CA LEU A 271 5.07 14.01 15.22
C LEU A 271 5.30 12.49 15.29
N ILE A 272 4.70 11.72 14.37
CA ILE A 272 4.90 10.27 14.27
C ILE A 272 6.38 9.96 14.01
N CYS A 273 7.05 10.72 13.14
CA CYS A 273 8.48 10.55 12.90
C CYS A 273 9.31 10.72 14.19
N GLN A 274 9.05 11.79 14.96
CA GLN A 274 9.71 12.05 16.24
C GLN A 274 9.43 10.96 17.29
N LEU A 275 8.18 10.47 17.35
CA LEU A 275 7.83 9.39 18.28
C LEU A 275 8.48 8.07 17.87
N ARG A 276 8.63 7.81 16.57
CA ARG A 276 9.31 6.60 16.07
C ARG A 276 10.75 6.51 16.57
N GLU A 277 11.47 7.63 16.61
CA GLU A 277 12.84 7.68 17.14
C GLU A 277 12.87 7.21 18.60
N LYS A 278 11.91 7.64 19.43
CA LYS A 278 11.77 7.19 20.81
C LYS A 278 11.35 5.73 20.94
N VAL A 279 10.46 5.25 20.08
CA VAL A 279 10.09 3.82 20.03
C VAL A 279 11.34 2.98 19.77
N ALA A 280 12.21 3.42 18.84
CA ALA A 280 13.44 2.72 18.51
C ALA A 280 14.47 2.68 19.65
N GLU A 281 14.33 3.49 20.71
CA GLU A 281 15.20 3.43 21.89
C GLU A 281 14.97 2.16 22.73
N ASN A 282 13.74 1.63 22.74
CA ASN A 282 13.35 0.50 23.59
C ASN A 282 12.84 -0.71 22.81
N TYR A 283 12.60 -0.57 21.51
CA TYR A 283 12.04 -1.63 20.66
C TYR A 283 12.89 -1.85 19.41
N VAL A 284 13.04 -3.11 19.02
CA VAL A 284 13.46 -3.48 17.67
C VAL A 284 12.24 -3.40 16.76
N ILE A 285 12.33 -2.52 15.76
CA ILE A 285 11.29 -2.33 14.76
C ILE A 285 11.55 -3.28 13.59
N TYR A 286 10.69 -4.27 13.40
CA TYR A 286 10.74 -5.20 12.27
C TYR A 286 9.45 -5.12 11.45
N ARG A 287 9.37 -5.86 10.35
CA ARG A 287 8.20 -5.84 9.47
C ARG A 287 7.76 -7.24 9.11
N LYS A 288 6.46 -7.49 9.16
CA LYS A 288 5.82 -8.60 8.44
C LYS A 288 5.54 -8.13 7.02
N ILE A 289 5.86 -8.97 6.05
CA ILE A 289 5.72 -8.63 4.63
C ILE A 289 4.80 -9.66 4.00
N ASN A 290 3.72 -9.21 3.37
CA ASN A 290 2.96 -10.06 2.47
C ASN A 290 3.63 -10.02 1.09
N GLY A 291 4.13 -11.16 0.61
CA GLY A 291 4.87 -11.24 -0.65
C GLY A 291 4.03 -11.03 -1.92
N LEU A 292 2.70 -11.08 -1.84
CA LEU A 292 1.82 -10.97 -3.00
C LEU A 292 1.49 -9.51 -3.34
N ASN A 293 1.10 -8.73 -2.33
CA ASN A 293 0.79 -7.31 -2.52
C ASN A 293 1.91 -6.38 -2.03
N LEU A 294 3.04 -6.94 -1.57
CA LEU A 294 4.18 -6.22 -0.99
C LEU A 294 3.81 -5.33 0.20
N HIS A 295 2.65 -5.55 0.81
CA HIS A 295 2.19 -4.77 1.95
C HIS A 295 3.04 -5.11 3.17
N LYS A 296 3.59 -4.09 3.79
CA LYS A 296 4.41 -4.22 5.00
C LYS A 296 3.66 -3.73 6.23
N GLN A 297 3.73 -4.52 7.28
CA GLN A 297 3.22 -4.13 8.59
C GLN A 297 4.37 -4.02 9.56
N GLU A 298 4.56 -2.84 10.13
CA GLU A 298 5.52 -2.62 11.20
C GLU A 298 5.11 -3.42 12.45
N GLN A 299 6.10 -4.02 13.10
CA GLN A 299 5.95 -4.80 14.33
C GLN A 299 7.08 -4.40 15.28
N PHE A 300 6.86 -4.65 16.57
CA PHE A 300 7.75 -4.21 17.62
C PHE A 300 8.08 -5.40 18.52
N LEU A 301 9.35 -5.53 18.84
CA LEU A 301 9.85 -6.48 19.82
C LEU A 301 10.60 -5.68 20.88
N ASN A 302 10.27 -5.83 22.15
CA ASN A 302 10.95 -5.10 23.21
C ASN A 302 12.44 -5.51 23.21
N GLN A 303 13.36 -4.55 23.21
CA GLN A 303 14.79 -4.82 23.17
C GLN A 303 15.25 -5.71 24.34
N GLN A 304 14.57 -5.65 25.48
CA GLN A 304 14.88 -6.51 26.64
C GLN A 304 14.46 -7.98 26.41
N GLU A 305 13.52 -8.22 25.49
CA GLU A 305 13.08 -9.56 25.09
C GLU A 305 13.94 -10.13 23.94
N VAL A 306 14.61 -9.23 23.18
CA VAL A 306 15.57 -9.59 22.13
C VAL A 306 16.83 -10.16 22.78
N GLY A 307 16.90 -11.49 22.87
CA GLY A 307 18.02 -12.22 23.47
C GLY A 307 17.62 -13.26 24.53
N LEU A 308 16.32 -13.41 24.83
CA LEU A 308 15.84 -14.47 25.72
C LEU A 308 15.78 -15.85 25.06
N TYR A 309 15.83 -15.92 23.72
CA TYR A 309 16.02 -17.16 22.98
C TYR A 309 17.49 -17.30 22.59
N ARG A 310 18.17 -18.23 23.26
CA ARG A 310 19.55 -18.59 22.98
C ARG A 310 19.58 -20.01 22.45
N ASP A 311 19.81 -20.13 21.15
CA ASP A 311 19.93 -21.44 20.50
C ASP A 311 21.38 -21.90 20.60
N GLU A 312 21.73 -22.54 21.71
CA GLU A 312 23.10 -23.02 21.94
C GLU A 312 23.57 -23.98 20.83
N ALA A 313 22.65 -24.71 20.19
CA ALA A 313 23.02 -25.59 19.08
C ALA A 313 23.44 -24.79 17.85
N MET A 314 22.65 -23.78 17.45
CA MET A 314 23.00 -22.88 16.36
C MET A 314 24.27 -22.08 16.66
N GLU A 315 24.43 -21.58 17.89
CA GLU A 315 25.64 -20.87 18.32
C GLU A 315 26.89 -21.76 18.21
N ASN A 316 26.81 -23.01 18.69
CA ASN A 316 27.92 -23.96 18.57
C ASN A 316 28.23 -24.33 17.12
N GLU A 317 27.21 -24.48 16.28
CA GLU A 317 27.37 -24.76 14.85
C GLU A 317 28.05 -23.58 14.14
N LEU A 318 27.60 -22.35 14.38
CA LEU A 318 28.23 -21.14 13.86
C LEU A 318 29.66 -20.96 14.35
N ALA A 319 29.93 -21.22 15.63
CA ALA A 319 31.27 -21.15 16.18
C ALA A 319 32.23 -22.16 15.54
N GLN A 320 31.73 -23.37 15.20
CA GLN A 320 32.51 -24.36 14.45
C GLN A 320 32.74 -23.94 13.00
N ILE A 321 31.71 -23.46 12.31
CA ILE A 321 31.80 -22.99 10.91
C ILE A 321 32.82 -21.85 10.81
N LEU A 322 32.78 -20.90 11.75
CA LEU A 322 33.64 -19.71 11.76
C LEU A 322 34.99 -19.94 12.48
N GLY A 323 35.27 -21.15 12.96
CA GLY A 323 36.54 -21.48 13.64
C GLY A 323 36.82 -20.65 14.90
N MET A 324 35.79 -20.30 15.66
CA MET A 324 35.89 -19.35 16.78
C MET A 324 36.67 -19.93 17.97
N ALA A 325 37.66 -19.17 18.45
CA ALA A 325 38.26 -19.40 19.76
C ALA A 325 37.35 -18.87 20.89
N SER A 326 37.47 -19.40 22.11
CA SER A 326 36.54 -19.13 23.23
C SER A 326 36.44 -17.66 23.69
N GLU A 327 37.28 -16.77 23.17
CA GLU A 327 37.31 -15.34 23.50
C GLU A 327 36.96 -14.42 22.31
N GLN A 328 36.68 -14.98 21.12
CA GLN A 328 36.33 -14.18 19.94
C GLN A 328 34.84 -13.85 19.89
N THR A 329 34.51 -12.64 19.44
CA THR A 329 33.13 -12.30 19.08
C THR A 329 32.79 -12.85 17.68
N TYR A 330 31.50 -13.09 17.38
CA TYR A 330 31.07 -13.50 16.04
C TYR A 330 31.49 -12.50 14.95
N TYR A 331 31.60 -11.22 15.30
CA TYR A 331 32.05 -10.17 14.39
C TYR A 331 33.53 -10.32 14.02
N ASP A 332 34.40 -10.59 15.01
CA ASP A 332 35.84 -10.82 14.77
C ASP A 332 36.08 -12.09 13.96
N ALA A 333 35.27 -13.12 14.21
CA ALA A 333 35.33 -14.39 13.49
C ALA A 333 34.90 -14.23 12.03
N PHE A 334 33.81 -13.51 11.76
CA PHE A 334 33.34 -13.21 10.41
C PHE A 334 34.34 -12.40 9.60
N LEU A 335 34.97 -11.37 10.20
CA LEU A 335 36.03 -10.60 9.54
C LEU A 335 37.26 -11.45 9.23
N ASN A 336 37.66 -12.34 10.14
CA ASN A 336 38.76 -13.28 9.89
C ASN A 336 38.42 -14.29 8.79
N ASP A 337 37.19 -14.79 8.76
CA ASP A 337 36.74 -15.74 7.74
C ASP A 337 36.73 -15.11 6.33
N ILE A 338 36.22 -13.89 6.19
CA ILE A 338 36.32 -13.10 4.96
C ILE A 338 37.78 -12.88 4.54
N ALA A 339 38.66 -12.55 5.50
CA ALA A 339 40.07 -12.33 5.23
C ALA A 339 40.80 -13.61 4.76
N GLN A 340 40.34 -14.78 5.22
CA GLN A 340 40.88 -16.10 4.83
C GLN A 340 40.29 -16.63 3.53
N HIS A 341 39.12 -16.13 3.12
CA HIS A 341 38.41 -16.50 1.89
C HIS A 341 38.15 -15.28 1.00
N PRO A 342 39.22 -14.63 0.48
CA PRO A 342 39.09 -13.41 -0.32
C PRO A 342 38.22 -13.59 -1.57
N ASP A 343 38.11 -14.81 -2.08
CA ASP A 343 37.30 -15.20 -3.23
C ASP A 343 35.78 -15.03 -3.00
N MET A 344 35.33 -14.85 -1.74
CA MET A 344 33.92 -14.57 -1.40
C MET A 344 33.52 -13.10 -1.56
N THR A 345 34.47 -12.20 -1.85
CA THR A 345 34.21 -10.75 -2.01
C THR A 345 34.11 -10.26 -3.45
N THR A 346 34.17 -11.17 -4.43
CA THR A 346 33.98 -10.88 -5.86
C THR A 346 32.59 -11.23 -6.37
#